data_AF-A0A160MI70-F1
#
_entry.id   AF-A0A160MI70-F1
#
_cell.length_a   1.000
_cell.length_b   1.000
_cell.length_c   1.000
_cell.angle_alpha   90.00
_cell.angle_beta   90.00
_cell.angle_gamma   90.00
#
_symmetry.space_group_name_H-M   'P 1'
#
loop_
_entity.id
_entity.type
_entity.pdbx_description
1 polymer ?
#
loop_
_entity_poly.entity_id
_entity_poly.type
_entity_poly.pdbx_seq_one_letter_code
_entity_poly.pdbx_strand_id
1 'polypeptide(L)' 'MMVEKFNLNEETLNFILDFEKKVEKGRVFTNKELVKLFESSSFYNEVVQSYYKTAIQKSIWWAVKRSNNWLMERGKYTKM' A
#
# COMPACT_ATOMS: atom_id res chain seq x y z
N MET A 1 -10.71 20.79 -17.43
CA MET A 1 -10.11 19.51 -17.00
C MET A 1 -10.55 19.27 -15.57
N MET A 2 -11.31 18.20 -15.33
CA MET A 2 -11.62 17.75 -13.97
C MET A 2 -10.30 17.20 -13.42
N VAL A 3 -9.67 17.90 -12.47
CA VAL A 3 -8.48 17.39 -11.80
C VAL A 3 -8.96 16.23 -10.94
N GLU A 4 -8.79 15.00 -11.43
CA GLU A 4 -8.98 13.81 -10.60
C GLU A 4 -8.13 14.01 -9.35
N LYS A 5 -8.79 14.07 -8.19
CA LYS A 5 -8.10 14.18 -6.91
C LYS A 5 -7.53 12.80 -6.58
N PHE A 6 -6.38 12.47 -7.18
CA PHE A 6 -5.61 11.31 -6.77
C PHE A 6 -5.16 11.50 -5.33
N ASN A 7 -5.71 10.67 -4.44
CA ASN A 7 -5.41 10.69 -3.02
C ASN A 7 -4.47 9.52 -2.71
N LEU A 8 -3.26 9.82 -2.25
CA LEU A 8 -2.25 8.82 -1.89
C LEU A 8 -2.82 7.70 -0.98
N ASN A 9 -3.70 8.04 -0.03
CA ASN A 9 -4.32 7.04 0.85
C ASN A 9 -5.32 6.14 0.12
N GLU A 10 -6.04 6.68 -0.84
CA GLU A 10 -6.98 5.91 -1.65
C GLU A 10 -6.24 4.94 -2.57
N GLU A 11 -5.21 5.41 -3.26
CA GLU A 11 -4.38 4.59 -4.16
C GLU A 11 -3.67 3.46 -3.42
N THR A 12 -3.06 3.76 -2.27
CA THR A 12 -2.39 2.72 -1.47
C THR A 12 -3.38 1.72 -0.86
N LEU A 13 -4.60 2.15 -0.51
CA LEU A 13 -5.64 1.24 -0.04
C LEU A 13 -6.12 0.33 -1.17
N ASN A 14 -6.43 0.88 -2.34
CA ASN A 14 -6.83 0.12 -3.51
C ASN A 14 -5.76 -0.90 -3.91
N PHE A 15 -4.49 -0.49 -3.87
CA PHE A 15 -3.35 -1.40 -4.06
C PHE A 15 -3.36 -2.55 -3.05
N ILE A 16 -3.47 -2.29 -1.73
CA ILE A 16 -3.45 -3.35 -0.72
C ILE A 16 -4.63 -4.31 -0.89
N LEU A 17 -5.83 -3.79 -1.16
CA LEU A 17 -7.04 -4.60 -1.37
C LEU A 17 -6.97 -5.47 -2.62
N ASP A 18 -6.32 -5.02 -3.70
CA ASP A 18 -6.08 -5.86 -4.88
C ASP A 18 -4.96 -6.87 -4.62
N PHE A 19 -3.86 -6.42 -4.02
CA PHE A 19 -2.69 -7.24 -3.74
C PHE A 19 -3.00 -8.42 -2.83
N GLU A 20 -3.76 -8.20 -1.76
CA GLU A 20 -4.03 -9.23 -0.75
C GLU A 20 -4.84 -10.43 -1.27
N LYS A 21 -5.59 -10.25 -2.36
CA LYS A 21 -6.31 -11.34 -3.04
C LYS A 21 -5.37 -12.34 -3.71
N LYS A 22 -4.14 -11.93 -4.00
CA LYS A 22 -3.11 -12.71 -4.71
C LYS A 22 -2.07 -13.29 -3.76
N VAL A 23 -2.16 -12.98 -2.47
CA VAL A 23 -1.16 -13.34 -1.45
C VAL A 23 -1.66 -14.53 -0.65
N GLU A 24 -0.82 -15.56 -0.57
CA GLU A 24 -1.06 -16.74 0.27
C GLU A 24 -1.06 -16.37 1.76
N LYS A 25 -1.94 -17.02 2.52
CA LYS A 25 -2.01 -16.91 3.99
C LYS A 25 -0.67 -17.28 4.63
N GLY A 26 -0.26 -16.51 5.62
CA GLY A 26 1.00 -16.69 6.35
C GLY A 26 2.21 -16.02 5.69
N ARG A 27 2.07 -15.50 4.47
CA ARG A 27 3.17 -14.77 3.82
C ARG A 27 3.45 -13.45 4.54
N VAL A 28 4.73 -13.14 4.72
CA VAL A 28 5.21 -11.97 5.47
C VAL A 28 5.82 -10.96 4.52
N PHE A 29 5.49 -9.69 4.73
CA PHE A 29 6.09 -8.55 4.03
C PHE A 29 6.53 -7.48 5.02
N THR A 30 7.53 -6.71 4.64
CA THR A 30 7.90 -5.46 5.30
C THR A 30 7.23 -4.27 4.62
N ASN A 31 7.16 -3.13 5.31
CA ASN A 31 6.67 -1.89 4.70
C ASN A 31 7.49 -1.50 3.45
N LYS A 32 8.81 -1.69 3.50
CA LYS A 32 9.69 -1.39 2.35
C LYS A 32 9.37 -2.25 1.14
N GLU A 33 9.06 -3.53 1.33
CA GLU A 33 8.67 -4.43 0.24
C GLU A 33 7.32 -4.04 -0.34
N LEU A 34 6.32 -3.75 0.50
CA LEU A 34 5.01 -3.30 0.03
C LEU A 34 5.09 -1.96 -0.72
N VAL A 35 5.95 -1.04 -0.29
CA VAL A 35 6.21 0.22 -1.01
C VAL A 35 6.82 -0.04 -2.39
N LYS A 36 7.82 -0.93 -2.50
CA LYS A 36 8.40 -1.28 -3.81
C LYS A 36 7.39 -1.93 -4.75
N LEU A 37 6.52 -2.78 -4.21
CA LEU A 37 5.44 -3.41 -4.96
C LEU A 37 4.41 -2.37 -5.41
N PHE A 38 4.06 -1.42 -4.55
CA PHE A 38 3.19 -0.31 -4.89
C PHE A 38 3.79 0.57 -6.00
N GLU A 39 5.07 0.95 -5.87
CA GLU A 39 5.82 1.73 -6.87
C GLU A 39 5.87 1.04 -8.25
N SER A 40 5.71 -0.28 -8.29
CA SER A 40 5.69 -1.08 -9.53
C SER A 40 4.26 -1.40 -10.03
N SER A 41 3.23 -0.88 -9.38
CA SER A 41 1.82 -1.18 -9.65
C SER A 41 1.15 -0.11 -10.50
N SER A 42 -0.03 -0.42 -11.05
CA SER A 42 -0.86 0.56 -11.78
C SER A 42 -1.41 1.69 -10.89
N PHE A 43 -1.32 1.57 -9.56
CA PHE A 43 -1.78 2.58 -8.60
C PHE A 43 -0.71 3.67 -8.33
N TYR A 44 0.49 3.53 -8.89
CA TYR A 44 1.57 4.50 -8.74
C TYR A 44 1.70 5.38 -9.99
N ASN A 45 0.95 6.48 -10.00
CA ASN A 45 0.93 7.45 -11.09
C ASN A 45 1.79 8.70 -10.80
N GLU A 46 1.88 9.63 -11.76
CA GLU A 46 2.68 10.86 -11.64
C GLU A 46 2.31 11.73 -10.44
N VAL A 47 1.02 11.78 -10.07
CA VAL A 47 0.55 12.54 -8.90
C VAL A 47 1.03 11.87 -7.61
N VAL A 48 0.89 10.55 -7.52
CA VAL A 48 1.38 9.75 -6.38
C VAL A 48 2.91 9.85 -6.24
N GLN A 49 3.64 9.87 -7.35
CA GLN A 49 5.09 10.00 -7.38
C GLN A 49 5.59 11.34 -6.80
N SER A 50 4.78 12.40 -6.86
CA SER A 50 5.15 13.71 -6.31
C SER A 50 5.24 13.74 -4.78
N TYR A 51 4.68 12.75 -4.09
CA TYR A 51 4.72 12.68 -2.63
C TYR A 51 6.09 12.21 -2.10
N TYR A 52 6.50 12.76 -0.96
CA TYR A 52 7.70 12.29 -0.27
C TYR A 52 7.59 10.80 0.09
N LYS A 53 8.69 10.06 -0.06
CA LYS A 53 8.76 8.62 0.25
C LYS A 53 8.22 8.24 1.64
N THR A 54 8.41 9.10 2.63
CA THR A 54 7.90 8.91 3.99
C THR A 54 6.37 8.99 4.06
N ALA A 55 5.73 9.80 3.21
CA ALA A 55 4.27 9.84 3.09
C ALA A 55 3.74 8.53 2.49
N ILE A 56 4.39 8.01 1.44
CA ILE A 56 4.02 6.71 0.83
C ILE A 56 4.14 5.58 1.85
N GLN A 57 5.23 5.52 2.61
CA GLN A 57 5.42 4.52 3.67
C GLN A 57 4.30 4.57 4.75
N LYS A 58 3.95 5.77 5.20
CA LYS A 58 2.85 5.98 6.17
C LYS A 58 1.51 5.58 5.58
N SER A 59 1.28 5.88 4.32
CA SER A 59 0.06 5.57 3.60
C SER A 59 -0.12 4.06 3.40
N ILE A 60 0.95 3.34 3.01
CA ILE A 60 0.97 1.87 2.98
C ILE A 60 0.72 1.26 4.36
N TRP A 61 1.35 1.79 5.42
CA TRP A 61 1.07 1.32 6.79
C TRP A 61 -0.40 1.50 7.15
N TRP A 62 -0.98 2.66 6.81
CA TRP A 62 -2.38 2.97 7.05
C TRP A 62 -3.31 2.04 6.25
N ALA A 63 -3.00 1.78 4.98
CA ALA A 63 -3.76 0.90 4.10
C ALA A 63 -3.77 -0.56 4.62
N VAL A 64 -2.60 -1.09 5.01
CA VAL A 64 -2.49 -2.41 5.66
C VAL A 64 -3.35 -2.46 6.91
N LYS A 65 -3.26 -1.47 7.79
CA LYS A 65 -4.08 -1.40 9.00
C LYS A 65 -5.58 -1.36 8.66
N ARG A 66 -5.97 -0.62 7.63
CA ARG A 66 -7.38 -0.38 7.28
C ARG A 66 -8.04 -1.59 6.59
N SER A 67 -7.27 -2.38 5.85
CA SER A 67 -7.73 -3.61 5.18
C SER A 67 -8.14 -4.72 6.16
N ASN A 68 -7.61 -4.69 7.38
CA ASN A 68 -7.94 -5.63 8.46
C ASN A 68 -7.69 -7.12 8.12
N ASN A 69 -6.81 -7.39 7.16
CA ASN A 69 -6.49 -8.73 6.64
C ASN A 69 -5.05 -9.17 6.93
N TRP A 70 -4.35 -8.43 7.79
CA TRP A 70 -2.94 -8.60 8.12
C TRP A 70 -2.72 -8.56 9.63
N LEU A 71 -1.88 -9.47 10.13
CA LEU A 71 -1.30 -9.34 11.46
C LEU A 71 -0.12 -8.36 11.38
N MET A 72 -0.19 -7.28 12.15
CA MET A 72 0.83 -6.22 12.14
C MET A 72 1.74 -6.32 13.35
N GLU A 73 3.01 -6.63 13.08
CA GLU A 73 4.09 -6.62 14.07
C GLU A 73 5.11 -5.53 13.70
N ARG A 74 6.08 -5.25 14.58
CA ARG A 74 7.06 -4.19 14.36
C ARG A 74 7.86 -4.43 13.07
N GLY A 75 7.47 -3.73 12.01
CA GLY A 75 8.10 -3.79 10.68
C GLY A 75 7.70 -4.99 9.81
N LYS A 76 6.74 -5.82 10.26
CA LYS A 76 6.30 -7.03 9.55
C LYS A 76 4.78 -7.08 9.45
N TYR A 77 4.28 -7.49 8.30
CA TYR A 77 2.87 -7.67 8.00
C TYR A 77 2.66 -9.08 7.48
N THR A 78 1.95 -9.90 8.25
CA THR A 78 1.68 -11.30 7.91
C THR A 78 0.25 -11.43 7.41
N LYS A 79 0.04 -11.98 6.21
CA LYS A 79 -1.31 -12.18 5.66
C LYS A 79 -2.08 -13.18 6.53
N MET A 80 -3.26 -12.77 7.03
CA MET A 80 -4.16 -13.62 7.83
C MET A 80 -5.02 -14.56 6.99
#